data_AF-A0A1Y2FR95-F1
#
_entry.id   AF-A0A1Y2FR95-F1
#
_cell.length_a   1.000
_cell.length_b   1.000
_cell.length_c   1.000
_cell.angle_alpha   90.00
_cell.angle_beta   90.00
_cell.angle_gamma   90.00
#
_symmetry.space_group_name_H-M   'P 1'
#
loop_
_entity.id
_entity.type
_entity.pdbx_description
1 polymer ?
#
loop_
_entity_poly.entity_id
_entity_poly.type
_entity_poly.pdbx_seq_one_letter_code
_entity_poly.pdbx_strand_id
1 'polypeptide(L)'
;MEIIRSSESFTQDYEELSEDLSQIHEKAKHDEINNVNRSFSSRMMGDTSSYFETSTTNRSKIMETENEVSIIENSELYIENLNKNHICIFCEEKNEKFNENTLDQHYRNECPMLVNCYRCQLIVEASSLSYHLCNDCEFKSDYRKCNKCDLAISRNERIKHQRYHNNNKQDDALINGYKPIRCQLCNKIINSKYGIYYKKLDKNDKNYNNNLTMLENKMWKDHMLNCKNNERNKIKRSV
;
A
#
# COMPACT_ATOMS: atom_id res chain seq x y z
N MET A 1 30.15 -8.22 26.76
CA MET A 1 29.47 -9.53 26.90
C MET A 1 28.24 -9.48 26.04
N GLU A 2 28.25 -10.33 25.03
CA GLU A 2 27.25 -10.49 23.98
C GLU A 2 25.87 -10.78 24.57
N ILE A 3 24.83 -10.17 23.99
CA ILE A 3 23.53 -10.82 23.96
C ILE A 3 23.09 -10.85 22.50
N ILE A 4 23.53 -11.91 21.83
CA ILE A 4 22.84 -12.47 20.66
C ILE A 4 21.44 -12.84 21.16
N ARG A 5 20.44 -11.99 20.93
CA ARG A 5 19.03 -12.41 21.07
C ARG A 5 18.62 -13.05 19.75
N SER A 6 18.41 -14.35 19.86
CA SER A 6 17.94 -15.28 18.86
C SER A 6 16.73 -14.79 18.06
N SER A 7 16.79 -15.13 16.78
CA SER A 7 15.94 -14.82 15.64
C SER A 7 14.49 -15.35 15.70
N GLU A 8 13.83 -15.30 16.86
CA GLU A 8 12.46 -15.83 17.04
C GLU A 8 11.42 -14.81 17.55
N SER A 9 11.78 -13.54 17.82
CA SER A 9 10.80 -12.56 18.37
C SER A 9 10.21 -11.57 17.35
N PHE A 10 10.78 -11.40 16.16
CA PHE A 10 10.46 -10.23 15.33
C PHE A 10 9.06 -10.26 14.68
N THR A 11 8.45 -11.44 14.57
CA THR A 11 7.06 -11.57 14.08
C THR A 11 6.01 -11.25 15.15
N GLN A 12 6.40 -11.19 16.42
CA GLN A 12 5.51 -10.87 17.55
C GLN A 12 5.43 -9.35 17.80
N ASP A 13 6.42 -8.58 17.31
CA ASP A 13 6.47 -7.12 17.43
C ASP A 13 5.56 -6.38 16.42
N TYR A 14 4.92 -7.11 15.48
CA TYR A 14 3.95 -6.52 14.56
C TYR A 14 2.62 -6.11 15.23
N GLU A 15 2.37 -6.53 16.48
CA GLU A 15 1.11 -6.25 17.18
C GLU A 15 1.14 -4.94 18.01
N GLU A 16 2.29 -4.27 18.15
CA GLU A 16 2.42 -3.02 18.91
C GLU A 16 3.35 -2.01 18.21
N LEU A 17 3.01 -1.61 16.98
CA LEU A 17 3.76 -0.57 16.25
C LEU A 17 3.57 0.79 16.93
N SER A 18 4.68 1.43 17.35
CA SER A 18 4.65 2.83 17.77
C SER A 18 4.16 3.74 16.63
N GLU A 19 3.62 4.92 16.97
CA GLU A 19 3.16 5.90 15.99
C GLU A 19 4.27 6.25 14.98
N ASP A 20 5.50 6.42 15.48
CA ASP A 20 6.68 6.70 14.65
C ASP A 20 6.95 5.55 13.66
N LEU A 21 6.89 4.29 14.10
CA LEU A 21 7.14 3.13 13.24
C LEU A 21 6.10 2.98 12.13
N SER A 22 4.84 3.29 12.40
CA SER A 22 3.79 3.23 11.39
C SER A 22 3.94 4.32 10.33
N GLN A 23 4.27 5.55 10.75
CA GLN A 23 4.57 6.63 9.81
C GLN A 23 5.80 6.32 8.95
N ILE A 24 6.85 5.76 9.56
CA ILE A 24 8.03 5.27 8.86
C ILE A 24 7.65 4.19 7.84
N HIS A 25 6.82 3.23 8.21
CA HIS A 25 6.37 2.16 7.32
C HIS A 25 5.59 2.70 6.12
N GLU A 26 4.62 3.60 6.33
CA GLU A 26 3.84 4.19 5.25
C GLU A 26 4.70 5.06 4.31
N LYS A 27 5.65 5.82 4.86
CA LYS A 27 6.62 6.56 4.05
C LYS A 27 7.51 5.62 3.23
N ALA A 28 8.05 4.58 3.85
CA ALA A 28 8.91 3.61 3.19
C ALA A 28 8.17 2.89 2.04
N LYS A 29 6.89 2.52 2.22
CA LYS A 29 6.05 1.99 1.13
C LYS A 29 5.92 2.97 -0.04
N HIS A 30 5.68 4.25 0.25
CA HIS A 30 5.53 5.29 -0.76
C HIS A 30 6.83 5.47 -1.57
N ASP A 31 7.97 5.55 -0.88
CA ASP A 31 9.28 5.72 -1.51
C ASP A 31 9.64 4.53 -2.39
N GLU A 32 9.40 3.30 -1.92
CA GLU A 32 9.63 2.08 -2.70
C GLU A 32 8.78 2.02 -3.98
N ILE A 33 7.49 2.39 -3.92
CA ILE A 33 6.64 2.45 -5.12
C ILE A 33 7.17 3.46 -6.14
N ASN A 34 7.63 4.63 -5.66
CA ASN A 34 8.21 5.64 -6.54
C ASN A 34 9.50 5.13 -7.19
N ASN A 35 10.36 4.46 -6.43
CA ASN A 35 11.60 3.86 -6.92
C ASN A 35 11.34 2.79 -7.99
N VAL A 36 10.38 1.89 -7.76
CA VAL A 36 10.00 0.83 -8.70
C VAL A 36 9.44 1.40 -10.00
N ASN A 37 8.61 2.45 -9.94
CA ASN A 37 8.03 3.09 -11.12
C ASN A 37 9.08 3.88 -11.93
N ARG A 38 10.01 4.56 -11.25
CA ARG A 38 11.14 5.26 -11.91
C ARG A 38 12.03 4.27 -12.67
N SER A 39 12.47 3.22 -12.00
CA SER A 39 13.32 2.18 -12.60
C SER A 39 12.61 1.41 -13.72
N PHE A 40 11.28 1.24 -13.66
CA PHE A 40 10.50 0.67 -14.77
C PHE A 40 10.61 1.53 -16.03
N SER A 41 10.44 2.84 -15.86
CA SER A 41 10.42 3.80 -16.96
C SER A 41 11.79 3.86 -17.65
N SER A 42 12.88 3.81 -16.89
CA SER A 42 14.24 3.79 -17.44
C SER A 42 14.53 2.53 -18.26
N ARG A 43 14.08 1.35 -17.81
CA ARG A 43 14.28 0.08 -18.55
C ARG A 43 13.57 0.05 -19.90
N MET A 44 12.43 0.75 -20.04
CA MET A 44 11.67 0.82 -21.30
C MET A 44 12.31 1.75 -22.34
N MET A 45 13.17 2.68 -21.92
CA MET A 45 13.86 3.63 -22.82
C MET A 45 15.21 3.13 -23.33
N GLY A 46 15.61 1.89 -23.01
CA GLY A 46 16.80 1.27 -23.58
C GLY A 46 18.14 1.78 -23.04
N ASP A 47 18.16 2.52 -21.93
CA ASP A 47 19.41 2.90 -21.27
C ASP A 47 19.94 1.71 -20.44
N THR A 48 20.80 0.92 -21.07
CA THR A 48 21.68 -0.04 -20.38
C THR A 48 22.87 0.71 -19.78
N SER A 49 22.65 1.48 -18.71
CA SER A 49 23.74 1.95 -17.87
C SER A 49 23.36 1.90 -16.39
N SER A 50 24.00 0.93 -15.74
CA SER A 50 24.33 0.83 -14.31
C SER A 50 23.22 0.86 -13.26
N TYR A 51 23.01 -0.32 -12.69
CA TYR A 51 23.01 -0.49 -11.24
C TYR A 51 24.32 0.11 -10.69
N PHE A 52 24.33 1.40 -10.35
CA PHE A 52 25.33 2.01 -9.48
C PHE A 52 24.59 2.83 -8.43
N GLU A 53 24.72 2.34 -7.19
CA GLU A 53 24.63 3.04 -5.90
C GLU A 53 23.47 4.03 -5.70
N THR A 54 22.36 3.55 -5.15
CA THR A 54 21.58 4.37 -4.22
C THR A 54 22.00 4.05 -2.79
N SER A 55 23.25 4.38 -2.50
CA SER A 55 23.68 4.78 -1.16
C SER A 55 24.58 5.97 -1.40
N THR A 56 24.21 7.10 -0.81
CA THR A 56 24.90 8.40 -0.82
C THR A 56 24.78 9.30 -2.07
N THR A 57 24.31 10.53 -1.80
CA THR A 57 24.42 11.77 -2.59
C THR A 57 23.45 12.03 -3.75
N ASN A 58 22.22 12.42 -3.40
CA ASN A 58 21.49 13.45 -4.16
C ASN A 58 21.03 14.58 -3.22
N ARG A 59 22.00 15.30 -2.66
CA ARG A 59 21.76 16.59 -1.99
C ARG A 59 21.42 17.64 -3.05
N SER A 60 20.15 17.71 -3.43
CA SER A 60 19.59 18.82 -4.21
C SER A 60 18.75 19.71 -3.30
N LYS A 61 19.45 20.54 -2.52
CA LYS A 61 19.02 21.82 -1.93
C LYS A 61 17.52 21.93 -1.59
N ILE A 62 17.07 21.20 -0.59
CA ILE A 62 15.83 21.49 0.14
C ILE A 62 16.25 22.10 1.49
N MET A 63 15.63 23.22 1.87
CA MET A 63 15.72 23.73 3.23
C MET A 63 14.90 22.78 4.11
N GLU A 64 15.54 21.73 4.61
CA GLU A 64 14.88 20.67 5.36
C GLU A 64 14.82 21.02 6.85
N THR A 65 13.68 20.75 7.47
CA THR A 65 13.50 20.86 8.91
C THR A 65 14.11 19.63 9.62
N GLU A 66 14.64 19.78 10.84
CA GLU A 66 15.31 18.69 11.58
C GLU A 66 14.44 17.43 11.76
N ASN A 67 13.10 17.59 11.76
CA ASN A 67 12.15 16.48 11.84
C ASN A 67 12.03 15.68 10.52
N GLU A 68 12.18 16.31 9.36
CA GLU A 68 12.08 15.61 8.07
C GLU A 68 13.31 14.74 7.79
N VAL A 69 14.50 15.21 8.20
CA VAL A 69 15.76 14.49 8.04
C VAL A 69 15.78 13.20 8.87
N SER A 70 15.33 13.26 10.13
CA SER A 70 15.27 12.08 11.01
C SER A 70 14.28 11.01 10.54
N ILE A 71 13.14 11.42 9.95
CA ILE A 71 12.16 10.48 9.38
C ILE A 71 12.72 9.78 8.13
N ILE A 72 13.53 10.47 7.31
CA ILE A 72 14.17 9.88 6.12
C ILE A 72 15.22 8.83 6.54
N GLU A 73 16.14 9.17 7.45
CA GLU A 73 17.16 8.23 7.95
C GLU A 73 16.52 7.00 8.61
N ASN A 74 15.43 7.19 9.36
CA ASN A 74 14.70 6.09 9.97
C ASN A 74 13.99 5.19 8.94
N SER A 75 13.55 5.73 7.80
CA SER A 75 12.92 4.96 6.73
C SER A 75 13.90 4.07 5.94
N GLU A 76 15.10 4.57 5.67
CA GLU A 76 16.15 3.80 5.00
C GLU A 76 16.60 2.62 5.88
N LEU A 77 16.88 2.88 7.16
CA LEU A 77 17.24 1.85 8.13
C LEU A 77 16.12 0.80 8.29
N TYR A 78 14.86 1.25 8.27
CA TYR A 78 13.71 0.35 8.33
C TYR A 78 13.64 -0.60 7.13
N ILE A 79 13.82 -0.09 5.91
CA ILE A 79 13.89 -0.90 4.68
C ILE A 79 15.07 -1.87 4.71
N GLU A 80 16.25 -1.42 5.11
CA GLU A 80 17.41 -2.30 5.25
C GLU A 80 17.13 -3.48 6.18
N ASN A 81 16.46 -3.22 7.31
CA ASN A 81 16.10 -4.28 8.25
C ASN A 81 15.09 -5.27 7.66
N LEU A 82 14.10 -4.80 6.90
CA LEU A 82 13.17 -5.70 6.19
C LEU A 82 13.90 -6.56 5.14
N ASN A 83 14.81 -5.94 4.38
CA ASN A 83 15.60 -6.63 3.35
C ASN A 83 16.53 -7.69 3.96
N LYS A 84 17.21 -7.38 5.07
CA LYS A 84 18.03 -8.33 5.84
C LYS A 84 17.22 -9.52 6.35
N ASN A 85 15.93 -9.31 6.63
CA ASN A 85 15.02 -10.36 7.09
C ASN A 85 14.24 -11.05 5.96
N HIS A 86 14.49 -10.68 4.70
CA HIS A 86 13.81 -11.22 3.54
C HIS A 86 12.29 -11.04 3.58
N ILE A 87 11.82 -9.85 4.00
CA ILE A 87 10.40 -9.52 4.16
C ILE A 87 9.98 -8.47 3.13
N CYS A 88 8.87 -8.71 2.43
CA CYS A 88 8.24 -7.72 1.57
C CYS A 88 7.49 -6.68 2.42
N ILE A 89 7.82 -5.38 2.28
CA ILE A 89 7.16 -4.31 3.03
C ILE A 89 5.63 -4.22 2.79
N PHE A 90 5.15 -4.56 1.58
CA PHE A 90 3.73 -4.37 1.25
C PHE A 90 2.83 -5.53 1.68
N CYS A 91 3.27 -6.77 1.43
CA CYS A 91 2.45 -7.97 1.69
C CYS A 91 2.93 -8.78 2.89
N GLU A 92 4.07 -8.41 3.49
CA GLU A 92 4.71 -9.05 4.64
C GLU A 92 5.03 -10.54 4.39
N GLU A 93 5.13 -10.94 3.12
CA GLU A 93 5.65 -12.26 2.76
C GLU A 93 7.12 -12.33 3.18
N LYS A 94 7.48 -13.37 3.92
CA LYS A 94 8.87 -13.72 4.22
C LYS A 94 9.31 -14.83 3.27
N ASN A 95 10.36 -14.59 2.51
CA ASN A 95 10.86 -15.55 1.53
C ASN A 95 12.37 -15.39 1.39
N GLU A 96 13.15 -16.40 1.79
CA GLU A 96 14.62 -16.36 1.78
C GLU A 96 15.25 -16.02 0.42
N LYS A 97 14.48 -16.16 -0.67
CA LYS A 97 14.92 -15.75 -2.01
C LYS A 97 14.86 -14.24 -2.22
N PHE A 98 14.20 -13.48 -1.35
CA PHE A 98 14.11 -12.03 -1.42
C PHE A 98 15.48 -11.39 -1.19
N ASN A 99 15.96 -10.72 -2.22
CA ASN A 99 17.08 -9.78 -2.26
C ASN A 99 16.61 -8.59 -3.10
N GLU A 100 17.44 -7.57 -3.29
CA GLU A 100 17.04 -6.36 -4.04
C GLU A 100 16.41 -6.67 -5.40
N ASN A 101 17.01 -7.57 -6.18
CA ASN A 101 16.52 -7.91 -7.53
C ASN A 101 15.22 -8.71 -7.49
N THR A 102 15.11 -9.69 -6.58
CA THR A 102 13.90 -10.52 -6.50
C THR A 102 12.75 -9.80 -5.80
N LEU A 103 13.02 -8.82 -4.93
CA LEU A 103 12.01 -7.90 -4.40
C LEU A 103 11.50 -6.95 -5.47
N ASP A 104 12.37 -6.38 -6.32
CA ASP A 104 11.95 -5.57 -7.47
C ASP A 104 11.02 -6.38 -8.39
N GLN A 105 11.39 -7.63 -8.71
CA GLN A 105 10.52 -8.54 -9.46
C GLN A 105 9.18 -8.79 -8.74
N HIS A 106 9.23 -9.05 -7.43
CA HIS A 106 8.04 -9.27 -6.62
C HIS A 106 7.11 -8.05 -6.67
N TYR A 107 7.63 -6.84 -6.48
CA TYR A 107 6.85 -5.60 -6.52
C TYR A 107 6.20 -5.36 -7.87
N ARG A 108 6.88 -5.71 -8.95
CA ARG A 108 6.38 -5.53 -10.33
C ARG A 108 5.28 -6.51 -10.70
N ASN A 109 5.43 -7.78 -10.32
CA ASN A 109 4.65 -8.85 -10.95
C ASN A 109 3.86 -9.73 -9.97
N GLU A 110 4.28 -9.83 -8.71
CA GLU A 110 3.82 -10.92 -7.83
C GLU A 110 3.14 -10.41 -6.56
N CYS A 111 3.52 -9.22 -6.08
CA CYS A 111 3.03 -8.67 -4.82
C CYS A 111 1.52 -8.43 -4.91
N PRO A 112 0.69 -9.13 -4.12
CA PRO A 112 -0.76 -9.05 -4.23
C PRO A 112 -1.33 -7.73 -3.71
N MET A 113 -0.55 -6.99 -2.92
CA MET A 113 -0.92 -5.68 -2.37
C MET A 113 -0.69 -4.53 -3.34
N LEU A 114 0.04 -4.78 -4.42
CA LEU A 114 0.32 -3.83 -5.47
C LEU A 114 -0.46 -4.19 -6.73
N VAL A 115 -0.80 -3.18 -7.52
CA VAL A 115 -1.57 -3.31 -8.77
C VAL A 115 -1.00 -2.36 -9.81
N ASN A 116 -1.09 -2.74 -11.08
CA ASN A 116 -0.84 -1.80 -12.17
C ASN A 116 -2.11 -1.00 -12.41
N CYS A 117 -1.99 0.33 -12.44
CA CYS A 117 -3.08 1.20 -12.83
C CYS A 117 -3.51 0.84 -14.26
N TYR A 118 -4.77 0.44 -14.43
CA TYR A 118 -5.32 0.04 -15.74
C TYR A 118 -5.42 1.19 -16.75
N ARG A 119 -4.99 2.40 -16.38
CA ARG A 119 -4.95 3.59 -17.24
C ARG A 119 -3.52 3.95 -17.63
N CYS A 120 -2.65 4.20 -16.65
CA CYS A 120 -1.27 4.64 -16.90
C CYS A 120 -0.19 3.57 -16.67
N GLN A 121 -0.57 2.35 -16.30
CA GLN A 121 0.32 1.20 -16.03
C GLN A 121 1.31 1.33 -14.87
N LEU A 122 1.36 2.49 -14.18
CA LEU A 122 2.15 2.65 -12.95
C LEU A 122 1.68 1.67 -11.87
N ILE A 123 2.64 1.16 -11.11
CA ILE A 123 2.40 0.31 -9.95
C ILE A 123 1.96 1.20 -8.79
N VAL A 124 0.87 0.83 -8.11
CA VAL A 124 0.32 1.53 -6.94
C VAL A 124 -0.15 0.52 -5.90
N GLU A 125 -0.32 0.94 -4.65
CA GLU A 125 -1.03 0.11 -3.67
C GLU A 125 -2.50 -0.07 -4.07
N ALA A 126 -3.03 -1.27 -3.87
CA ALA A 126 -4.42 -1.56 -4.17
C ALA A 126 -5.40 -0.67 -3.37
N SER A 127 -5.01 -0.30 -2.15
CA SER A 127 -5.74 0.60 -1.25
C SER A 127 -5.82 2.03 -1.78
N SER A 128 -4.77 2.49 -2.46
CA SER A 128 -4.66 3.86 -2.98
C SER A 128 -5.08 4.01 -4.45
N LEU A 129 -5.40 2.92 -5.16
CA LEU A 129 -5.76 2.97 -6.59
C LEU A 129 -6.91 3.95 -6.90
N SER A 130 -7.95 4.03 -6.07
CA SER A 130 -9.04 5.00 -6.25
C SER A 130 -8.55 6.44 -6.12
N TYR A 131 -7.66 6.70 -5.15
CA TYR A 131 -7.05 8.02 -4.97
C TYR A 131 -6.16 8.38 -6.15
N HIS A 132 -5.26 7.47 -6.54
CA HIS A 132 -4.37 7.63 -7.69
C HIS A 132 -5.16 8.02 -8.95
N LEU A 133 -6.21 7.27 -9.28
CA LEU A 133 -7.05 7.54 -10.46
C LEU A 133 -7.69 8.93 -10.45
N CYS A 134 -7.97 9.50 -9.28
CA CYS A 134 -8.65 10.80 -9.18
C CYS A 134 -7.68 11.99 -9.03
N ASN A 135 -6.45 11.77 -8.56
CA ASN A 135 -5.55 12.86 -8.15
C ASN A 135 -4.18 12.84 -8.85
N ASP A 136 -3.63 11.65 -9.07
CA ASP A 136 -2.23 11.48 -9.48
C ASP A 136 -2.09 10.96 -10.90
N CYS A 137 -3.05 10.17 -11.36
CA CYS A 137 -3.05 9.54 -12.68
C CYS A 137 -3.03 10.59 -13.80
N GLU A 138 -2.29 10.32 -14.88
CA GLU A 138 -2.30 11.16 -16.08
C GLU A 138 -3.71 11.31 -16.68
N PHE A 139 -4.58 10.32 -16.45
CA PHE A 139 -5.98 10.30 -16.91
C PHE A 139 -6.98 10.78 -15.85
N LYS A 140 -6.54 11.45 -14.77
CA LYS A 140 -7.41 11.86 -13.66
C LYS A 140 -8.61 12.73 -14.05
N SER A 141 -8.50 13.46 -15.16
CA SER A 141 -9.60 14.26 -15.72
C SER A 141 -10.84 13.41 -16.03
N ASP A 142 -10.66 12.13 -16.37
CA ASP A 142 -11.73 11.18 -16.72
C ASP A 142 -12.44 10.57 -15.50
N TYR A 143 -11.88 10.72 -14.29
CA TYR A 143 -12.36 10.06 -13.09
C TYR A 143 -12.87 11.04 -12.05
N ARG A 144 -13.88 10.63 -11.30
CA ARG A 144 -14.33 11.33 -10.10
C ARG A 144 -14.57 10.35 -8.97
N LYS A 145 -14.15 10.74 -7.76
CA LYS A 145 -14.39 9.98 -6.53
C LYS A 145 -15.88 9.98 -6.20
N CYS A 146 -16.46 8.80 -5.99
CA CYS A 146 -17.84 8.67 -5.53
C CYS A 146 -17.94 9.09 -4.05
N ASN A 147 -18.84 10.03 -3.73
CA ASN A 147 -19.03 10.49 -2.35
C ASN A 147 -19.63 9.42 -1.43
N LYS A 148 -20.26 8.36 -1.97
CA LYS A 148 -20.88 7.29 -1.18
C LYS A 148 -19.95 6.11 -0.90
N CYS A 149 -19.07 5.75 -1.83
CA CYS A 149 -18.22 4.57 -1.68
C CYS A 149 -16.73 4.78 -1.96
N ASP A 150 -16.30 6.01 -2.26
CA ASP A 150 -14.91 6.41 -2.49
C ASP A 150 -14.19 5.76 -3.67
N LEU A 151 -14.88 4.93 -4.46
CA LEU A 151 -14.37 4.43 -5.72
C LEU A 151 -14.15 5.55 -6.74
N ALA A 152 -13.12 5.40 -7.57
CA ALA A 152 -12.91 6.22 -8.74
C ALA A 152 -13.84 5.77 -9.88
N ILE A 153 -14.75 6.65 -10.28
CA ILE A 153 -15.76 6.37 -11.31
C ILE A 153 -15.44 7.15 -12.56
N SER A 154 -15.37 6.47 -13.70
CA SER A 154 -15.19 7.16 -14.98
C SER A 154 -16.40 8.02 -15.30
N ARG A 155 -16.17 9.13 -16.01
CA ARG A 155 -17.24 10.05 -16.42
C ARG A 155 -18.38 9.35 -17.15
N ASN A 156 -18.05 8.34 -17.95
CA ASN A 156 -19.00 7.59 -18.78
C ASN A 156 -19.86 6.60 -17.98
N GLU A 157 -19.36 6.11 -16.84
CA GLU A 157 -20.07 5.12 -16.02
C GLU A 157 -20.83 5.76 -14.84
N ARG A 158 -20.76 7.09 -14.67
CA ARG A 158 -21.36 7.82 -13.54
C ARG A 158 -22.85 7.56 -13.36
N ILE A 159 -23.63 7.54 -14.46
CA ILE A 159 -25.09 7.32 -14.40
C ILE A 159 -25.40 5.90 -13.93
N LYS A 160 -24.70 4.89 -14.48
CA LYS A 160 -24.89 3.49 -14.08
C LYS A 160 -24.48 3.28 -12.63
N HIS A 161 -23.37 3.86 -12.20
CA HIS A 161 -22.90 3.80 -10.82
C HIS A 161 -23.88 4.44 -9.84
N GLN A 162 -24.48 5.60 -10.18
CA GLN A 162 -25.52 6.22 -9.35
C GLN A 162 -26.77 5.31 -9.22
N ARG A 163 -27.17 4.63 -10.31
CA ARG A 163 -28.28 3.67 -10.27
C ARG A 163 -27.97 2.48 -9.37
N TYR A 164 -26.72 1.99 -9.36
CA TYR A 164 -26.29 0.95 -8.43
C TYR A 164 -26.56 1.36 -6.97
N HIS A 165 -26.15 2.57 -6.58
CA HIS A 165 -26.40 3.09 -5.22
C HIS A 165 -27.89 3.28 -4.91
N ASN A 166 -28.69 3.68 -5.89
CA ASN A 166 -30.14 3.82 -5.68
C ASN A 166 -30.80 2.47 -5.38
N ASN A 167 -30.32 1.40 -6.01
CA ASN A 167 -30.83 0.04 -5.85
C ASN A 167 -30.21 -0.71 -4.65
N ASN A 168 -29.03 -0.29 -4.19
CA ASN A 168 -28.28 -0.92 -3.10
C ASN A 168 -27.97 0.11 -2.01
N LYS A 169 -28.99 0.69 -1.38
CA LYS A 169 -28.80 1.72 -0.34
C LYS A 169 -28.16 1.17 0.93
N GLN A 170 -28.43 -0.10 1.25
CA GLN A 170 -27.84 -0.81 2.39
C GLN A 170 -26.32 -0.88 2.32
N ASP A 171 -25.80 -0.87 1.10
CA ASP A 171 -24.39 -0.97 0.74
C ASP A 171 -23.61 0.35 0.97
N ASP A 172 -24.35 1.43 1.28
CA ASP A 172 -23.84 2.77 1.63
C ASP A 172 -23.90 3.02 3.14
N ALA A 173 -24.52 2.13 3.91
CA ALA A 173 -24.68 2.29 5.34
C ALA A 173 -23.33 2.24 6.07
N LEU A 174 -23.18 3.06 7.11
CA LEU A 174 -21.97 3.05 7.94
C LEU A 174 -21.85 1.73 8.70
N ILE A 175 -20.63 1.21 8.79
CA ILE A 175 -20.26 0.02 9.56
C ILE A 175 -19.65 0.51 10.87
N ASN A 176 -20.43 0.47 11.96
CA ASN A 176 -20.04 1.01 13.27
C ASN A 176 -19.51 2.46 13.21
N GLY A 177 -20.14 3.30 12.39
CA GLY A 177 -19.77 4.71 12.22
C GLY A 177 -18.66 4.97 11.19
N TYR A 178 -18.13 3.93 10.55
CA TYR A 178 -17.12 4.04 9.50
C TYR A 178 -17.73 3.79 8.13
N LYS A 179 -17.19 4.45 7.11
CA LYS A 179 -17.67 4.29 5.74
C LYS A 179 -17.30 2.90 5.19
N PRO A 180 -18.13 2.30 4.32
CA PRO A 180 -17.74 1.08 3.63
C PRO A 180 -16.48 1.30 2.78
N ILE A 181 -15.45 0.48 3.01
CA ILE A 181 -14.23 0.48 2.21
C ILE A 181 -14.42 -0.50 1.07
N ARG A 182 -14.28 -0.03 -0.19
CA ARG A 182 -14.49 -0.84 -1.38
C ARG A 182 -13.22 -1.04 -2.18
N CYS A 183 -13.02 -2.27 -2.65
CA CYS A 183 -11.96 -2.59 -3.59
C CYS A 183 -12.29 -2.08 -5.01
N GLN A 184 -11.42 -1.26 -5.60
CA GLN A 184 -11.58 -0.74 -6.97
C GLN A 184 -11.56 -1.85 -8.04
N LEU A 185 -10.95 -3.01 -7.75
CA LEU A 185 -10.86 -4.13 -8.70
C LEU A 185 -12.14 -4.98 -8.75
N CYS A 186 -12.83 -5.16 -7.62
CA CYS A 186 -13.95 -6.09 -7.53
C CYS A 186 -15.23 -5.52 -6.91
N ASN A 187 -15.23 -4.24 -6.51
CA ASN A 187 -16.34 -3.51 -5.89
C ASN A 187 -16.90 -4.13 -4.58
N LYS A 188 -16.19 -5.09 -3.97
CA LYS A 188 -16.60 -5.68 -2.68
C LYS A 188 -16.29 -4.73 -1.53
N ILE A 189 -17.18 -4.69 -0.54
CA ILE A 189 -16.94 -4.06 0.76
C ILE A 189 -16.01 -4.95 1.58
N ILE A 190 -14.82 -4.46 1.89
CA ILE A 190 -13.76 -5.25 2.54
C ILE A 190 -13.84 -5.19 4.07
N ASN A 191 -14.38 -4.10 4.62
CA ASN A 191 -14.49 -3.89 6.07
C ASN A 191 -15.78 -4.45 6.69
N SER A 192 -16.62 -5.14 5.90
CA SER A 192 -17.92 -5.67 6.35
C SER A 192 -17.83 -6.62 7.54
N LYS A 193 -16.78 -7.46 7.60
CA LYS A 193 -16.54 -8.40 8.71
C LYS A 193 -15.78 -7.79 9.89
N TYR A 194 -15.27 -6.57 9.74
CA TYR A 194 -14.37 -5.95 10.72
C TYR A 194 -15.07 -4.98 11.66
N GLY A 195 -16.40 -4.90 11.59
CA GLY A 195 -17.20 -4.05 12.48
C GLY A 195 -16.80 -4.17 13.95
N ILE A 196 -16.58 -5.38 14.45
CA ILE A 196 -16.19 -5.60 15.85
C ILE A 196 -14.87 -4.92 16.24
N TYR A 197 -13.93 -4.78 15.31
CA TYR A 197 -12.62 -4.15 15.58
C TYR A 197 -12.76 -2.63 15.66
N TYR A 198 -13.63 -2.03 14.85
CA TYR A 198 -13.95 -0.61 14.97
C TYR A 198 -14.49 -0.19 16.35
N LYS A 199 -15.18 -1.11 17.06
CA LYS A 199 -15.66 -0.85 18.43
C LYS A 199 -14.54 -0.83 19.48
N LYS A 200 -13.39 -1.44 19.16
CA LYS A 200 -12.21 -1.47 20.04
C LYS A 200 -11.33 -0.24 19.86
N LEU A 201 -11.54 0.55 18.81
CA LEU A 201 -10.82 1.81 18.61
C LEU A 201 -11.37 2.87 19.58
N ASP A 202 -10.50 3.41 20.43
CA ASP A 202 -10.82 4.57 21.25
C ASP A 202 -10.47 5.85 20.47
N LYS A 203 -11.48 6.66 20.17
CA LYS A 203 -11.31 7.94 19.45
C LYS A 203 -10.56 8.99 20.26
N ASN A 204 -10.43 8.81 21.58
CA ASN A 204 -9.67 9.70 22.45
C ASN A 204 -8.22 9.23 22.62
N ASP A 205 -7.88 8.04 22.12
CA ASP A 205 -6.50 7.56 22.11
C ASP A 205 -5.67 8.44 21.18
N LYS A 206 -4.52 8.91 21.66
CA LYS A 206 -3.54 9.65 20.84
C LYS A 206 -3.11 8.85 19.61
N ASN A 207 -3.08 7.52 19.71
CA ASN A 207 -2.70 6.60 18.63
C ASN A 207 -3.88 6.18 17.74
N TYR A 208 -5.06 6.77 17.89
CA TYR A 208 -6.28 6.36 17.17
C TYR A 208 -6.07 6.26 15.65
N ASN A 209 -5.42 7.26 15.05
CA ASN A 209 -5.17 7.28 13.60
C ASN A 209 -4.25 6.14 13.17
N ASN A 210 -3.19 5.87 13.93
CA ASN A 210 -2.30 4.75 13.67
C ASN A 210 -3.05 3.40 13.75
N ASN A 211 -3.79 3.20 14.84
CA ASN A 211 -4.58 1.99 15.04
C ASN A 211 -5.61 1.78 13.93
N LEU A 212 -6.22 2.86 13.43
CA LEU A 212 -7.13 2.81 12.28
C LEU A 212 -6.39 2.42 11.00
N THR A 213 -5.24 3.03 10.70
CA THR A 213 -4.40 2.70 9.54
C THR A 213 -3.97 1.23 9.56
N MET A 214 -3.45 0.74 10.68
CA MET A 214 -3.05 -0.67 10.85
C MET A 214 -4.23 -1.62 10.60
N LEU A 215 -5.40 -1.27 11.15
CA LEU A 215 -6.61 -2.06 10.94
C LEU A 215 -7.02 -2.07 9.46
N GLU A 216 -6.98 -0.93 8.77
CA GLU A 216 -7.29 -0.86 7.34
C GLU A 216 -6.28 -1.62 6.47
N ASN A 217 -4.99 -1.53 6.77
CA ASN A 217 -3.93 -2.31 6.11
C ASN A 217 -4.20 -3.82 6.24
N LYS A 218 -4.58 -4.28 7.43
CA LYS A 218 -4.99 -5.68 7.66
C LYS A 218 -6.19 -6.08 6.82
N MET A 219 -7.24 -5.25 6.74
CA MET A 219 -8.42 -5.52 5.91
C MET A 219 -8.06 -5.63 4.43
N TRP A 220 -7.19 -4.74 3.94
CA TRP A 220 -6.71 -4.78 2.56
C TRP A 220 -5.88 -6.04 2.30
N LYS A 221 -4.97 -6.42 3.20
CA LYS A 221 -4.19 -7.65 3.09
C LYS A 221 -5.06 -8.89 2.98
N ASP A 222 -5.98 -9.06 3.92
CA ASP A 222 -6.91 -10.20 3.95
C ASP A 222 -7.76 -10.29 2.67
N HIS A 223 -8.20 -9.13 2.16
CA HIS A 223 -8.94 -9.05 0.92
C HIS A 223 -8.08 -9.36 -0.32
N MET A 224 -6.94 -8.70 -0.47
CA MET A 224 -6.17 -8.66 -1.71
C MET A 224 -5.51 -9.99 -2.03
N LEU A 225 -5.13 -10.78 -1.02
CA LEU A 225 -4.66 -12.16 -1.18
C LEU A 225 -5.71 -13.09 -1.83
N ASN A 226 -6.99 -12.75 -1.71
CA ASN A 226 -8.12 -13.56 -2.18
C ASN A 226 -9.00 -12.84 -3.21
N CYS A 227 -8.61 -11.64 -3.62
CA CYS A 227 -9.38 -10.84 -4.56
C CYS A 227 -9.40 -11.54 -5.92
N LYS A 228 -10.61 -11.87 -6.40
CA LYS A 228 -10.82 -12.61 -7.65
C LYS A 228 -10.34 -11.85 -8.90
N ASN A 229 -10.36 -10.50 -8.82
CA ASN A 229 -9.98 -9.61 -9.91
C ASN A 229 -8.56 -9.04 -9.73
N ASN A 230 -7.81 -9.54 -8.76
CA ASN A 230 -6.38 -9.26 -8.68
C ASN A 230 -5.62 -10.26 -9.56
N GLU A 231 -5.06 -9.79 -10.67
CA GLU A 231 -4.37 -10.63 -11.65
C GLU A 231 -3.12 -11.31 -11.07
N ARG A 232 -2.47 -10.68 -10.08
CA ARG A 232 -1.26 -11.20 -9.43
C ARG A 232 -1.52 -12.46 -8.58
N ASN A 233 -2.76 -12.65 -8.12
CA ASN A 233 -3.16 -13.88 -7.44
C ASN A 233 -3.24 -15.10 -8.38
N LYS A 234 -3.39 -14.88 -9.70
CA LYS A 234 -3.45 -15.98 -10.67
C LYS A 234 -2.06 -16.57 -10.92
N ILE A 235 -1.02 -15.73 -10.88
CA ILE A 235 0.37 -16.15 -11.08
C ILE A 235 0.78 -17.14 -9.99
N LYS A 236 0.46 -16.86 -8.72
CA LYS A 236 0.76 -17.75 -7.58
C LYS A 236 0.05 -19.13 -7.62
N ARG A 237 -1.04 -19.28 -8.39
CA ARG A 237 -1.79 -20.54 -8.51
C ARG A 237 -1.34 -21.43 -9.67
N SER A 238 -0.39 -20.95 -10.47
CA SER A 238 0.06 -21.62 -11.70
C SER A 238 1.38 -22.40 -11.50
N VAL A 239 1.83 -22.53 -10.25
CA VAL A 239 3.05 -23.25 -9.82
C VAL A 239 2.66 -24.36 -8.86
#